data_AF-A0A9E0T9W6-F1
#
_entry.id   AF-A0A9E0T9W6-F1
#
_cell.length_a   1.000
_cell.length_b   1.000
_cell.length_c   1.000
_cell.angle_alpha   90.00
_cell.angle_beta   90.00
_cell.angle_gamma   90.00
#
_symmetry.space_group_name_H-M   'P 1'
#
loop_
_entity.id
_entity.type
_entity.pdbx_description
1 polymer ?
#
loop_
_entity_poly.entity_id
_entity_poly.type
_entity_poly.pdbx_seq_one_letter_code
_entity_poly.pdbx_strand_id
1 'polypeptide(L)'
;VEEGGSLTIIATALVDTGSRMDEVIFEEFKGTGNSEIHLNRRLYEKRVFPAIELNKSGTRREELLLAPEILQKTRILRQFMYNMDEIESMELMIKNMKETKTNVDFFEAMRRGG
;
A
#
# COMPACT_ATOMS: atom_id res chain seq x y z
N VAL A 1 -5.01 21.85 -12.49
CA VAL A 1 -3.87 22.58 -11.88
C VAL A 1 -4.20 24.05 -12.03
N GLU A 2 -4.41 24.78 -10.94
CA GLU A 2 -4.87 26.17 -11.02
C GLU A 2 -3.78 27.12 -11.52
N GLU A 3 -2.48 26.92 -11.23
CA GLU A 3 -1.40 27.81 -11.72
C GLU A 3 -0.03 27.14 -12.05
N GLY A 4 -0.05 25.89 -12.54
CA GLY A 4 1.13 25.22 -13.12
C GLY A 4 2.09 24.47 -12.16
N GLY A 5 2.59 23.32 -12.63
CA GLY A 5 3.62 22.50 -11.96
C GLY A 5 3.14 21.68 -10.74
N SER A 6 3.96 20.72 -10.31
CA SER A 6 3.81 20.03 -9.02
C SER A 6 5.18 19.68 -8.43
N LEU A 7 5.28 19.64 -7.09
CA LEU A 7 6.43 19.12 -6.36
C LEU A 7 5.97 17.90 -5.56
N THR A 8 6.61 16.76 -5.79
CA THR A 8 6.34 15.52 -5.07
C THR A 8 7.57 15.16 -4.24
N ILE A 9 7.39 14.97 -2.93
CA ILE A 9 8.44 14.53 -2.00
C ILE A 9 8.07 13.15 -1.50
N ILE A 10 8.99 12.19 -1.66
CA ILE A 10 8.90 10.86 -1.08
C ILE A 10 10.11 10.70 -0.17
N ALA A 11 9.86 10.45 1.10
CA ALA A 11 10.87 10.29 2.13
C ALA A 11 10.66 8.99 2.91
N THR A 12 11.72 8.48 3.51
CA THR A 12 11.67 7.32 4.41
C THR A 12 11.65 7.80 5.85
N ALA A 13 10.79 7.24 6.68
CA ALA A 13 10.80 7.42 8.12
C ALA A 13 11.18 6.10 8.79
N LEU A 14 12.00 6.18 9.85
CA LEU A 14 12.28 5.03 10.70
C LEU A 14 11.20 4.92 11.78
N VAL A 15 10.77 3.70 12.05
CA VAL A 15 9.82 3.34 13.10
C VAL A 15 10.38 2.14 13.88
N ASP A 16 9.84 1.87 15.07
CA ASP A 16 10.27 0.77 15.93
C ASP A 16 11.79 0.77 16.22
N THR A 17 12.37 1.96 16.39
CA THR A 17 13.79 2.15 16.73
C THR A 17 14.06 2.06 18.24
N GLY A 18 13.01 2.10 19.06
CA GLY A 18 13.08 2.26 20.52
C GLY A 18 13.34 3.71 20.98
N SER A 19 13.43 4.66 20.05
CA SER A 19 13.57 6.09 20.34
C SER A 19 12.20 6.74 20.37
N ARG A 20 11.82 7.28 21.54
CA ARG A 20 10.60 8.10 21.68
C ARG A 20 10.63 9.34 20.78
N MET A 21 11.81 9.86 20.47
CA MET A 21 11.95 11.00 19.55
C MET A 21 11.50 10.59 18.13
N ASP A 22 11.87 9.40 17.68
CA ASP A 22 11.52 8.91 16.34
C ASP A 22 10.01 8.65 16.23
N GLU A 23 9.39 8.11 17.29
CA GLU A 23 7.93 7.93 17.38
C GLU A 23 7.17 9.25 17.27
N VAL A 24 7.61 10.29 17.99
CA VAL A 24 7.00 11.62 17.93
C VAL A 24 7.15 12.24 16.53
N ILE A 25 8.34 12.15 15.94
CA ILE A 25 8.61 12.66 14.59
C ILE A 25 7.71 11.95 13.57
N PHE A 26 7.55 10.63 13.68
CA PHE A 26 6.72 9.85 12.78
C PHE A 26 5.24 10.30 12.83
N GLU A 27 4.67 10.48 14.02
CA GLU A 27 3.27 10.92 14.17
C GLU A 27 3.04 12.34 13.63
N GLU A 28 3.98 13.27 13.83
CA GLU A 28 3.92 14.62 13.25
C GLU A 28 3.95 14.59 11.72
N PHE A 29 4.82 13.75 11.12
CA PHE A 29 4.86 13.57 9.67
C PHE A 29 3.60 12.90 9.12
N LYS A 30 2.99 11.99 9.87
CA LYS A 30 1.72 11.37 9.51
C LYS A 30 0.58 12.38 9.43
N GLY A 31 0.56 13.36 10.33
CA GLY A 31 -0.39 14.48 10.28
C GLY A 31 -0.22 15.33 9.02
N THR A 32 1.03 15.55 8.61
CA THR A 32 1.42 16.46 7.52
C THR A 32 1.32 15.83 6.13
N GLY A 33 1.73 14.57 6.00
CA GLY A 33 1.71 13.82 4.74
C GLY A 33 0.31 13.40 4.29
N ASN A 34 0.19 13.00 3.03
CA ASN A 34 -1.05 12.47 2.46
C ASN A 34 -0.93 11.04 1.93
N SER A 35 0.26 10.45 1.94
CA SER A 35 0.52 9.09 1.46
C SER A 35 1.53 8.40 2.37
N GLU A 36 1.23 7.14 2.72
CA GLU A 36 2.06 6.32 3.61
C GLU A 36 2.22 4.93 3.00
N ILE A 37 3.45 4.41 3.00
CA ILE A 37 3.77 3.03 2.64
C ILE A 37 4.52 2.42 3.82
N HIS A 38 3.86 1.51 4.51
CA HIS A 38 4.39 0.82 5.68
C HIS A 38 5.15 -0.44 5.24
N LEU A 39 6.33 -0.67 5.83
CA LEU A 39 7.10 -1.88 5.61
C LEU A 39 7.06 -2.77 6.84
N ASN A 40 6.80 -4.06 6.66
CA ASN A 40 6.63 -5.01 7.76
C ASN A 40 7.90 -5.84 7.99
N ARG A 41 8.42 -5.82 9.21
CA ARG A 41 9.62 -6.57 9.61
C ARG A 41 9.43 -8.09 9.48
N ARG A 42 8.23 -8.63 9.75
CA ARG A 42 7.92 -10.07 9.62
C ARG A 42 8.03 -10.54 8.17
N LEU A 43 7.53 -9.74 7.22
CA LEU A 43 7.66 -10.02 5.77
C LEU A 43 9.14 -10.06 5.36
N TYR A 44 9.93 -9.07 5.82
CA TYR A 44 11.37 -9.01 5.55
C TYR A 44 12.13 -10.21 6.12
N GLU A 45 11.88 -10.59 7.38
CA GLU A 45 12.51 -11.75 8.03
C GLU A 45 12.19 -13.07 7.32
N LYS A 46 10.99 -13.19 6.73
CA LYS A 46 10.58 -14.31 5.88
C LYS A 46 11.07 -14.22 4.44
N ARG A 47 11.79 -13.16 4.07
CA ARG A 47 12.27 -12.87 2.70
C ARG A 47 11.15 -12.73 1.67
N VAL A 48 9.99 -12.27 2.10
CA VAL A 48 8.87 -11.94 1.20
C VAL A 48 9.03 -10.49 0.75
N PHE A 49 9.24 -10.30 -0.56
CA PHE A 49 9.47 -8.98 -1.16
C PHE A 49 8.47 -8.69 -2.30
N PRO A 50 7.92 -7.47 -2.38
CA PRO A 50 8.17 -6.33 -1.49
C PRO A 50 7.52 -6.52 -0.10
N ALA A 51 8.21 -6.08 0.96
CA ALA A 51 7.77 -6.27 2.36
C ALA A 51 6.75 -5.20 2.80
N ILE A 52 5.76 -4.91 1.95
CA ILE A 52 4.78 -3.84 2.17
C ILE A 52 3.61 -4.36 3.01
N GLU A 53 3.24 -3.61 4.05
CA GLU A 53 2.00 -3.85 4.79
C GLU A 53 0.82 -3.17 4.09
N LEU A 54 0.09 -3.94 3.28
CA LEU A 54 -0.98 -3.42 2.42
C LEU A 54 -2.13 -2.77 3.23
N ASN A 55 -2.46 -3.33 4.40
CA ASN A 55 -3.58 -2.86 5.22
C ASN A 55 -3.31 -1.51 5.88
N LYS A 56 -2.07 -1.21 6.27
CA LYS A 56 -1.69 0.10 6.85
C LYS A 56 -1.31 1.15 5.80
N SER A 57 -0.86 0.72 4.63
CA SER A 57 -0.45 1.63 3.56
C SER A 57 -1.66 2.25 2.85
N GLY A 58 -1.60 3.53 2.49
CA GLY A 58 -2.71 4.23 1.85
C GLY A 58 -2.40 5.68 1.49
N THR A 59 -3.31 6.28 0.71
CA THR A 59 -3.21 7.66 0.24
C THR A 59 -4.55 8.37 0.48
N ARG A 60 -4.51 9.54 1.12
CA ARG A 60 -5.68 10.41 1.31
C ARG A 60 -6.16 10.92 -0.05
N ARG A 61 -7.47 10.95 -0.25
CA ARG A 61 -8.12 11.40 -1.49
C ARG A 61 -7.70 10.60 -2.73
N GLU A 62 -7.47 9.30 -2.59
CA GLU A 62 -7.13 8.42 -3.72
C GLU A 62 -8.17 8.42 -4.84
N GLU A 63 -9.43 8.83 -4.57
CA GLU A 63 -10.46 9.02 -5.58
C GLU A 63 -10.15 10.11 -6.61
N LEU A 64 -9.22 11.01 -6.32
CA LEU A 64 -8.72 11.99 -7.29
C LEU A 64 -7.63 11.42 -8.21
N LEU A 65 -7.02 10.29 -7.82
CA LEU A 65 -5.86 9.70 -8.49
C LEU A 65 -6.23 8.46 -9.30
N LEU A 66 -7.24 7.72 -8.85
CA LEU A 66 -7.68 6.48 -9.47
C LEU A 66 -8.96 6.68 -10.26
N ALA A 67 -9.04 6.07 -11.44
CA ALA A 67 -10.30 5.96 -12.17
C ALA A 67 -11.35 5.23 -11.30
N PRO A 68 -12.64 5.61 -11.37
CA PRO A 68 -13.68 5.02 -10.52
C PRO A 68 -13.72 3.49 -10.54
N GLU A 69 -13.53 2.84 -11.70
CA GLU A 69 -13.50 1.39 -11.77
C GLU A 69 -12.29 0.77 -11.04
N ILE A 70 -11.13 1.42 -11.10
CA ILE A 70 -9.91 0.94 -10.42
C ILE A 70 -10.03 1.15 -8.92
N LEU A 71 -10.60 2.28 -8.49
CA LEU A 71 -10.85 2.56 -7.08
C LEU A 71 -11.77 1.49 -6.46
N GLN A 72 -12.86 1.14 -7.14
CA GLN A 72 -13.76 0.09 -6.67
C GLN A 72 -13.05 -1.27 -6.55
N LYS A 73 -12.28 -1.67 -7.56
CA LYS A 73 -11.52 -2.94 -7.52
C LYS A 73 -10.47 -2.95 -6.40
N THR A 74 -9.79 -1.83 -6.19
CA THR A 74 -8.80 -1.67 -5.11
C THR A 74 -9.45 -1.80 -3.73
N ARG A 75 -10.65 -1.23 -3.55
CA ARG A 75 -11.42 -1.37 -2.30
C ARG A 75 -11.85 -2.80 -2.02
N ILE A 76 -12.33 -3.53 -3.03
CA ILE A 76 -12.70 -4.95 -2.91
C ILE A 76 -11.46 -5.77 -2.52
N LEU A 77 -10.32 -5.52 -3.20
CA LEU A 77 -9.06 -6.19 -2.87
C LEU A 77 -8.64 -5.93 -1.42
N ARG A 78 -8.72 -4.67 -0.95
CA ARG A 78 -8.42 -4.31 0.44
C ARG A 78 -9.34 -5.02 1.43
N GLN A 79 -10.65 -5.09 1.15
CA GLN A 79 -11.60 -5.80 2.00
C GLN A 79 -11.30 -7.30 2.08
N PHE A 80 -10.94 -7.91 0.95
CA PHE A 80 -10.55 -9.32 0.90
C PHE A 80 -9.30 -9.59 1.76
N MET A 81 -8.29 -8.73 1.67
CA MET A 81 -7.03 -8.85 2.42
C MET A 81 -7.16 -8.49 3.91
N TYR A 82 -8.20 -7.76 4.31
CA TYR A 82 -8.34 -7.27 5.69
C TYR A 82 -8.41 -8.40 6.73
N ASN A 83 -8.97 -9.55 6.36
CA ASN A 83 -9.13 -10.70 7.25
C ASN A 83 -7.94 -11.70 7.18
N MET A 84 -6.94 -11.44 6.35
CA MET A 84 -5.78 -12.33 6.15
C MET A 84 -4.60 -11.88 7.02
N ASP A 85 -3.74 -12.84 7.42
CA ASP A 85 -2.45 -12.46 8.01
C ASP A 85 -1.60 -11.71 6.97
N GLU A 86 -0.78 -10.78 7.44
CA GLU A 86 0.05 -9.90 6.60
C GLU A 86 0.96 -10.69 5.64
N ILE A 87 1.51 -11.83 6.08
CA ILE A 87 2.37 -12.70 5.28
C ILE A 87 1.55 -13.39 4.20
N GLU A 88 0.44 -14.02 4.59
CA GLU A 88 -0.45 -14.74 3.68
C GLU A 88 -1.00 -13.80 2.59
N SER A 89 -1.45 -12.61 3.00
CA SER A 89 -1.95 -11.57 2.10
C SER A 89 -0.92 -11.16 1.05
N MET A 90 0.32 -10.89 1.48
CA MET A 90 1.39 -10.48 0.57
C MET A 90 1.83 -11.62 -0.36
N GLU A 91 1.92 -12.85 0.14
CA GLU A 91 2.26 -14.03 -0.67
C GLU A 91 1.19 -14.30 -1.74
N LEU A 92 -0.09 -14.22 -1.37
CA LEU A 92 -1.20 -14.36 -2.32
C LEU A 92 -1.17 -13.26 -3.38
N MET A 93 -0.92 -12.01 -2.97
CA MET A 93 -0.76 -10.89 -3.90
C MET A 93 0.39 -11.12 -4.88
N ILE A 94 1.57 -11.51 -4.38
CA ILE A 94 2.73 -11.79 -5.22
C ILE A 94 2.43 -12.93 -6.20
N LYS A 95 1.77 -13.99 -5.74
CA LYS A 95 1.38 -15.13 -6.58
C LYS A 95 0.47 -14.66 -7.73
N ASN A 96 -0.63 -13.98 -7.42
CA ASN A 96 -1.60 -13.55 -8.42
C ASN A 96 -1.02 -12.49 -9.38
N MET A 97 -0.19 -11.57 -8.87
CA MET A 97 0.48 -10.58 -9.71
C MET A 97 1.49 -11.25 -10.67
N LYS A 98 2.23 -12.27 -10.22
CA LYS A 98 3.19 -13.02 -11.07
C LYS A 98 2.53 -13.79 -12.21
N GLU A 99 1.26 -14.18 -12.06
CA GLU A 99 0.48 -14.85 -13.11
C GLU A 99 0.05 -13.88 -14.23
N THR A 100 0.24 -12.57 -14.04
CA THR A 100 -0.16 -11.53 -14.98
C THR A 100 0.99 -10.60 -15.35
N LYS A 101 0.91 -9.95 -16.52
CA LYS A 101 1.96 -9.00 -16.94
C LYS A 101 1.67 -7.57 -16.49
N THR A 102 0.40 -7.23 -16.29
CA THR A 102 -0.02 -5.87 -15.98
C THR A 102 -1.06 -5.88 -14.85
N ASN A 103 -1.16 -4.75 -14.14
CA ASN A 103 -2.20 -4.58 -13.12
C ASN A 103 -3.62 -4.61 -13.72
N VAL A 104 -3.77 -4.25 -15.00
CA VAL A 104 -5.05 -4.34 -15.71
C VAL A 104 -5.47 -5.81 -15.81
N ASP A 105 -4.58 -6.68 -16.29
CA ASP A 105 -4.82 -8.12 -16.41
C ASP A 105 -5.08 -8.77 -15.04
N PHE A 106 -4.33 -8.38 -14.01
CA PHE A 106 -4.53 -8.83 -12.62
C PHE A 106 -5.97 -8.54 -12.15
N PHE A 107 -6.41 -7.30 -12.32
CA PHE A 107 -7.75 -6.88 -11.92
C PHE A 107 -8.87 -7.48 -12.77
N GLU A 108 -8.59 -7.91 -14.00
CA GLU A 108 -9.53 -8.70 -14.81
C GLU A 108 -9.60 -10.16 -14.38
N ALA A 109 -8.45 -10.77 -14.05
CA ALA A 109 -8.36 -12.14 -13.58
C ALA A 109 -9.10 -12.34 -12.25
N MET A 110 -8.99 -11.38 -11.31
CA MET A 110 -9.74 -11.42 -10.05
C MET A 110 -11.26 -11.41 -10.25
N ARG A 111 -11.76 -10.87 -11.37
CA ARG A 111 -13.20 -10.86 -11.68
C ARG A 111 -13.74 -12.22 -12.11
N ARG A 112 -12.87 -13.15 -12.50
CA ARG A 112 -13.22 -14.48 -13.01
C ARG A 112 -13.21 -15.57 -11.94
N GLY A 113 -12.67 -15.28 -10.76
CA GLY A 113 -12.55 -16.20 -9.62
C GLY A 113 -13.66 -16.12 -8.58
N GLY A 114 -14.79 -15.48 -8.92
CA GLY A 114 -16.00 -15.39 -8.10
C GLY A 114 -17.22 -15.94 -8.83
#